data_AF-A0A9P5C498-F1
#
_entry.id   AF-A0A9P5C498-F1
#
_cell.length_a   1.000
_cell.length_b   1.000
_cell.length_c   1.000
_cell.angle_alpha   90.00
_cell.angle_beta   90.00
_cell.angle_gamma   90.00
#
_symmetry.space_group_name_H-M   'P 1'
#
loop_
_entity.id
_entity.type
_entity.pdbx_description
1 polymer ?
#
loop_
_entity_poly.entity_id
_entity_poly.type
_entity_poly.pdbx_seq_one_letter_code
_entity_poly.pdbx_strand_id
1 'polypeptide(L)'
;MSQYEMRPAQLSDLTSIARVWHRAFFDDKIIGEIMHPQRKEHPEDVYWFLLRGVRERFWDWRHRFWVVVYNDEHGGERIAGAADWRRLGEGGGAMELSTMDPRNLIVPTIRAWHNFSLHLFPNRAADAARSSFLDDAVAASEQYWTGNRSEC
;
A
#
# COMPACT_ATOMS: atom_id res chain seq x y z
N MET A 1 1.97 28.31 -12.51
CA MET A 1 1.40 26.98 -12.79
C MET A 1 2.33 25.98 -12.14
N SER A 2 1.86 25.18 -11.19
CA SER A 2 2.68 24.12 -10.59
C SER A 2 2.97 23.06 -11.65
N GLN A 3 4.24 22.78 -11.90
CA GLN A 3 4.66 21.71 -12.81
C GLN A 3 4.57 20.39 -12.06
N TYR A 4 3.85 19.43 -12.65
CA TYR A 4 3.73 18.08 -12.12
C TYR A 4 4.66 17.13 -12.87
N GLU A 5 5.35 16.27 -12.15
CA GLU A 5 6.24 15.24 -12.69
C GLU A 5 5.88 13.87 -12.09
N MET A 6 5.97 12.81 -12.90
CA MET A 6 5.78 11.43 -12.45
C MET A 6 7.14 10.74 -12.35
N ARG A 7 7.40 10.08 -11.22
CA ARG A 7 8.63 9.30 -11.00
C ARG A 7 8.37 8.05 -10.15
N PRO A 8 9.26 7.05 -10.18
CA PRO A 8 9.23 5.95 -9.21
C PRO A 8 9.31 6.49 -7.77
N ALA A 9 8.62 5.84 -6.85
CA ALA A 9 8.66 6.19 -5.44
C ALA A 9 10.01 5.82 -4.80
N GLN A 10 10.42 6.64 -3.83
CA GLN A 10 11.58 6.46 -2.99
C GLN A 10 11.16 6.08 -1.57
N LEU A 11 12.10 5.60 -0.76
CA LEU A 11 11.81 5.23 0.64
C LEU A 11 11.31 6.42 1.48
N SER A 12 11.76 7.64 1.18
CA SER A 12 11.30 8.88 1.82
C SER A 12 9.85 9.23 1.47
N ASP A 13 9.30 8.68 0.38
CA ASP A 13 7.95 9.00 -0.07
C ASP A 13 6.87 8.23 0.70
N LEU A 14 7.20 7.12 1.36
CA LEU A 14 6.19 6.18 1.88
C LEU A 14 5.18 6.82 2.84
N THR A 15 5.63 7.72 3.72
CA THR A 15 4.73 8.45 4.61
C THR A 15 3.84 9.42 3.86
N SER A 16 4.35 10.05 2.81
CA SER A 16 3.59 10.98 1.98
C SER A 16 2.57 10.25 1.12
N ILE A 17 2.92 9.07 0.57
CA ILE A 17 1.99 8.16 -0.12
C ILE A 17 0.83 7.80 0.81
N ALA A 18 1.13 7.33 2.02
CA ALA A 18 0.10 6.96 2.99
C ALA A 18 -0.80 8.15 3.38
N ARG A 19 -0.28 9.38 3.46
CA ARG A 19 -1.07 10.59 3.71
C ARG A 19 -1.99 10.96 2.54
N VAL A 20 -1.50 10.86 1.31
CA VAL A 20 -2.31 11.11 0.11
C VAL A 20 -3.43 10.09 0.01
N TRP A 21 -3.11 8.81 0.17
CA TRP A 21 -4.11 7.74 0.19
C TRP A 21 -5.07 7.85 1.35
N HIS A 22 -4.60 8.23 2.54
CA HIS A 22 -5.49 8.49 3.68
C HIS A 22 -6.52 9.54 3.29
N ARG A 23 -6.12 10.69 2.78
CA ARG A 23 -7.08 11.72 2.33
C ARG A 23 -8.00 11.27 1.20
N ALA A 24 -7.48 10.48 0.25
CA ALA A 24 -8.24 10.02 -0.90
C ALA A 24 -9.29 8.95 -0.52
N PHE A 25 -8.94 8.06 0.40
CA PHE A 25 -9.73 6.88 0.72
C PHE A 25 -10.41 6.93 2.11
N PHE A 26 -10.19 7.99 2.89
CA PHE A 26 -10.76 8.10 4.23
C PHE A 26 -12.28 7.94 4.20
N ASP A 27 -12.97 8.58 3.26
CA ASP A 27 -14.43 8.51 3.12
C ASP A 27 -14.88 7.63 1.94
N ASP A 28 -14.00 6.79 1.40
CA ASP A 28 -14.41 5.84 0.36
C ASP A 28 -15.23 4.67 0.93
N LYS A 29 -15.90 3.95 0.03
CA LYS A 29 -16.76 2.83 0.41
C LYS A 29 -16.00 1.67 1.03
N ILE A 30 -14.84 1.32 0.48
CA ILE A 30 -14.10 0.11 0.84
C ILE A 30 -13.20 0.36 2.05
N ILE A 31 -12.18 1.23 1.93
CA ILE A 31 -11.28 1.52 3.06
C ILE A 31 -12.05 2.25 4.15
N GLY A 32 -12.80 3.28 3.78
CA GLY A 32 -13.50 4.14 4.73
C GLY A 32 -14.67 3.46 5.43
N GLU A 33 -15.72 3.08 4.71
CA GLU A 33 -16.96 2.59 5.33
C GLU A 33 -16.95 1.11 5.70
N ILE A 34 -16.43 0.24 4.84
CA ILE A 34 -16.48 -1.21 5.04
C ILE A 34 -15.37 -1.67 5.98
N MET A 35 -14.13 -1.26 5.71
CA MET A 35 -12.98 -1.72 6.50
C MET A 35 -12.81 -0.92 7.79
N HIS A 36 -13.12 0.38 7.80
CA HIS A 36 -12.88 1.27 8.94
C HIS A 36 -14.13 2.06 9.40
N PRO A 37 -15.22 1.40 9.82
CA PRO A 37 -16.46 2.09 10.20
C PRO A 37 -16.28 3.10 11.35
N GLN A 38 -15.31 2.88 12.26
CA GLN A 38 -15.01 3.75 13.40
C GLN A 38 -13.94 4.82 13.08
N ARG A 39 -13.59 5.02 11.80
CA ARG A 39 -12.55 5.97 11.38
C ARG A 39 -12.76 7.41 11.88
N LYS A 40 -14.00 7.85 12.11
CA LYS A 40 -14.27 9.21 12.57
C LYS A 40 -13.86 9.40 14.04
N GLU A 41 -13.92 8.34 14.84
CA GLU A 41 -13.46 8.32 16.24
C GLU A 41 -11.95 8.08 16.35
N HIS A 42 -11.39 7.33 15.39
CA HIS A 42 -9.97 6.93 15.36
C HIS A 42 -9.31 7.20 13.99
N PRO A 43 -9.25 8.47 13.53
CA PRO A 43 -8.83 8.81 12.17
C PRO A 43 -7.38 8.44 11.85
N GLU A 44 -6.51 8.45 12.86
CA GLU A 44 -5.10 8.09 12.77
C GLU A 44 -4.88 6.60 12.47
N ASP A 45 -5.78 5.72 12.93
CA ASP A 45 -5.62 4.29 12.78
C ASP A 45 -5.72 3.86 11.30
N VAL A 46 -6.53 4.57 10.49
CA VAL A 46 -6.61 4.39 9.04
C VAL A 46 -5.29 4.78 8.35
N TYR A 47 -4.66 5.87 8.79
CA TYR A 47 -3.35 6.27 8.25
C TYR A 47 -2.29 5.21 8.56
N TRP A 48 -2.27 4.70 9.79
CA TRP A 48 -1.32 3.65 10.17
C TRP A 48 -1.58 2.35 9.41
N PHE A 49 -2.84 1.99 9.17
CA PHE A 49 -3.20 0.85 8.31
C PHE A 49 -2.61 1.00 6.90
N LEU A 50 -2.85 2.13 6.25
CA LEU A 50 -2.33 2.40 4.91
C LEU A 50 -0.79 2.40 4.90
N LEU A 51 -0.15 3.05 5.87
CA LEU A 51 1.31 3.11 5.96
C LEU A 51 1.94 1.73 6.16
N ARG A 52 1.34 0.86 6.97
CA ARG A 52 1.81 -0.54 7.12
C ARG A 52 1.78 -1.26 5.78
N GLY A 53 0.65 -1.18 5.08
CA GLY A 53 0.50 -1.80 3.76
C GLY A 53 1.47 -1.24 2.71
N VAL A 54 1.73 0.07 2.71
CA VAL A 54 2.73 0.70 1.81
C VAL A 54 4.13 0.19 2.13
N ARG A 55 4.51 0.12 3.40
CA ARG A 55 5.84 -0.33 3.83
C ARG A 55 6.13 -1.78 3.46
N GLU A 56 5.14 -2.66 3.61
CA GLU A 56 5.30 -4.06 3.21
C GLU A 56 5.42 -4.18 1.69
N ARG A 57 4.48 -3.59 0.94
CA ARG A 57 4.43 -3.67 -0.52
C ARG A 57 5.61 -2.98 -1.21
N PHE A 58 6.18 -1.92 -0.63
CA PHE A 58 7.35 -1.26 -1.22
C PHE A 58 8.58 -2.19 -1.33
N TRP A 59 8.67 -3.19 -0.43
CA TRP A 59 9.74 -4.19 -0.43
C TRP A 59 9.32 -5.51 -1.07
N ASP A 60 8.07 -5.61 -1.55
CA ASP A 60 7.65 -6.69 -2.41
C ASP A 60 8.08 -6.39 -3.84
N TRP A 61 8.96 -7.21 -4.38
CA TRP A 61 9.57 -6.99 -5.70
C TRP A 61 8.58 -7.04 -6.85
N ARG A 62 7.38 -7.60 -6.63
CA ARG A 62 6.29 -7.62 -7.62
C ARG A 62 5.52 -6.30 -7.67
N HIS A 63 5.69 -5.44 -6.67
CA HIS A 63 5.04 -4.16 -6.58
C HIS A 63 5.91 -3.03 -7.13
N ARG A 64 5.29 -2.05 -7.77
CA ARG A 64 5.91 -0.83 -8.29
C ARG A 64 5.08 0.38 -7.90
N PHE A 65 5.68 1.23 -7.07
CA PHE A 65 5.09 2.48 -6.63
C PHE A 65 5.55 3.62 -7.54
N TRP A 66 4.58 4.40 -8.01
CA TRP A 66 4.81 5.63 -8.75
C TRP A 66 4.17 6.79 -8.00
N VAL A 67 4.84 7.93 -8.01
CA VAL A 67 4.36 9.17 -7.38
C VAL A 67 4.31 10.28 -8.40
N VAL A 68 3.33 11.15 -8.24
CA VAL A 68 3.26 12.43 -8.94
C VAL A 68 3.66 13.51 -7.95
N VAL A 69 4.69 14.26 -8.30
CA VAL A 69 5.28 15.32 -7.48
C VAL A 69 5.09 16.69 -8.11
N TYR A 70 5.09 17.73 -7.29
CA TYR A 70 5.16 19.12 -7.71
C TYR A 70 6.00 19.92 -6.74
N ASN A 71 6.57 21.02 -7.20
CA ASN A 71 7.27 21.97 -6.34
C ASN A 71 6.27 22.91 -5.69
N ASP A 72 6.31 23.01 -4.36
CA ASP A 72 5.58 24.04 -3.63
C ASP A 72 6.18 25.43 -3.87
N GLU A 73 5.49 26.48 -3.41
CA GLU A 73 5.92 27.88 -3.60
C GLU A 73 7.27 28.19 -2.93
N HIS A 74 7.72 27.35 -1.99
CA HIS A 74 9.00 27.45 -1.29
C HIS A 74 10.08 26.55 -1.92
N GLY A 75 9.81 25.90 -3.05
CA GLY A 75 10.74 25.02 -3.75
C GLY A 75 10.87 23.61 -3.14
N GLY A 76 10.00 23.25 -2.21
CA GLY A 76 9.93 21.90 -1.64
C GLY A 76 9.13 20.94 -2.51
N GLU A 77 9.69 19.77 -2.81
CA GLU A 77 8.97 18.72 -3.53
C GLU A 77 7.84 18.13 -2.65
N ARG A 78 6.63 18.05 -3.20
CA ARG A 78 5.43 17.50 -2.55
C ARG A 78 4.79 16.44 -3.43
N ILE A 79 4.26 15.39 -2.81
CA ILE A 79 3.50 14.35 -3.50
C ILE A 79 2.04 14.77 -3.63
N ALA A 80 1.54 14.83 -4.86
CA ALA A 80 0.14 15.08 -5.19
C ALA A 80 -0.66 13.77 -5.35
N GLY A 81 -0.02 12.70 -5.79
CA GLY A 81 -0.67 11.43 -6.11
C GLY A 81 0.31 10.26 -5.99
N ALA A 82 -0.23 9.06 -5.75
CA ALA A 82 0.56 7.84 -5.73
C ALA A 82 -0.27 6.66 -6.26
N ALA A 83 0.39 5.77 -6.99
CA ALA A 83 -0.17 4.54 -7.52
C ALA A 83 0.73 3.36 -7.16
N ASP A 84 0.11 2.21 -6.87
CA ASP A 84 0.77 0.93 -6.62
C ASP A 84 0.28 -0.08 -7.65
N TRP A 85 1.23 -0.68 -8.37
CA TRP A 85 0.99 -1.70 -9.37
C TRP A 85 1.64 -3.00 -8.95
N ARG A 86 0.88 -4.10 -8.96
CA ARG A 86 1.40 -5.44 -8.71
C ARG A 86 1.35 -6.26 -9.98
N ARG A 87 2.48 -6.89 -10.35
CA ARG A 87 2.54 -7.80 -11.49
C ARG A 87 2.15 -9.23 -11.12
N LEU A 88 1.20 -9.79 -11.85
CA LEU A 88 0.69 -11.15 -11.71
C LEU A 88 1.34 -12.11 -12.72
N GLY A 89 1.08 -13.42 -12.57
CA GLY A 89 1.58 -14.43 -13.49
C GLY A 89 3.07 -14.79 -13.34
N GLU A 90 3.59 -15.52 -14.31
CA GLU A 90 5.00 -15.92 -14.38
C GLU A 90 5.89 -14.69 -14.48
N GLY A 91 5.43 -13.69 -15.21
CA GLY A 91 6.11 -12.43 -15.33
C GLY A 91 6.28 -11.66 -14.01
N GLY A 92 5.35 -11.81 -13.07
CA GLY A 92 5.51 -11.32 -11.71
C GLY A 92 6.53 -12.15 -10.92
N GLY A 93 6.48 -13.47 -11.06
CA GLY A 93 7.47 -14.38 -10.45
C GLY A 93 8.91 -14.09 -10.90
N ALA A 94 9.10 -13.69 -12.16
CA ALA A 94 10.41 -13.29 -12.68
C ALA A 94 10.97 -11.99 -12.06
N MET A 95 10.14 -11.21 -11.36
CA MET A 95 10.59 -10.03 -10.61
C MET A 95 11.06 -10.37 -9.19
N GLU A 96 10.73 -11.56 -8.69
CA GLU A 96 11.14 -12.00 -7.37
C GLU A 96 12.66 -12.20 -7.31
N LEU A 97 13.23 -11.97 -6.13
CA LEU A 97 14.65 -12.21 -5.92
C LEU A 97 14.93 -13.70 -5.77
N SER A 98 16.18 -14.08 -6.02
CA SER A 98 16.68 -15.41 -5.67
C SER A 98 16.36 -15.73 -4.21
N THR A 99 16.01 -16.99 -3.93
CA THR A 99 15.63 -17.46 -2.59
C THR A 99 16.70 -17.21 -1.52
N MET A 100 17.98 -17.12 -1.92
CA MET A 100 19.11 -16.85 -1.03
C MET A 100 19.44 -15.35 -0.89
N ASP A 101 18.70 -14.45 -1.54
CA ASP A 101 18.94 -13.01 -1.42
C ASP A 101 18.52 -12.51 -0.02
N PRO A 102 19.43 -11.89 0.75
CA PRO A 102 19.13 -11.44 2.10
C PRO A 102 18.03 -10.37 2.15
N ARG A 103 17.75 -9.66 1.04
CA ARG A 103 16.67 -8.67 0.98
C ARG A 103 15.28 -9.30 1.13
N ASN A 104 15.14 -10.60 0.89
CA ASN A 104 13.90 -11.33 1.16
C ASN A 104 13.53 -11.36 2.66
N LEU A 105 14.46 -11.01 3.56
CA LEU A 105 14.19 -10.90 4.99
C LEU A 105 13.50 -9.57 5.38
N ILE A 106 13.51 -8.56 4.50
CA ILE A 106 12.96 -7.22 4.83
C ILE A 106 11.46 -7.29 5.09
N VAL A 107 10.69 -7.86 4.16
CA VAL A 107 9.22 -8.00 4.28
C VAL A 107 8.80 -8.80 5.52
N PRO A 108 9.34 -10.01 5.80
CA PRO A 108 8.95 -10.75 7.00
C PRO A 108 9.34 -10.04 8.30
N THR A 109 10.48 -9.33 8.34
CA THR A 109 10.84 -8.50 9.51
C THR A 109 9.86 -7.34 9.71
N ILE A 110 9.47 -6.65 8.64
CA ILE A 110 8.47 -5.57 8.69
C ILE A 110 7.12 -6.12 9.16
N ARG A 111 6.68 -7.27 8.64
CA ARG A 111 5.44 -7.93 9.07
C ARG A 111 5.47 -8.32 10.54
N ALA A 112 6.58 -8.90 11.02
CA ALA A 112 6.74 -9.25 12.42
C ALA A 112 6.64 -8.01 13.33
N TRP A 113 7.28 -6.90 12.93
CA TRP A 113 7.17 -5.63 13.62
C TRP A 113 5.74 -5.07 13.60
N HIS A 114 5.05 -5.12 12.46
CA HIS A 114 3.66 -4.65 12.34
C HIS A 114 2.72 -5.49 13.20
N ASN A 115 2.86 -6.80 13.22
CA ASN A 115 2.06 -7.69 14.06
C ASN A 115 2.29 -7.41 15.54
N PHE A 116 3.54 -7.20 15.95
CA PHE A 116 3.86 -6.78 17.32
C PHE A 116 3.25 -5.41 17.66
N SER A 117 3.39 -4.43 16.76
CA SER A 117 2.80 -3.11 16.93
C SER A 117 1.27 -3.15 17.02
N LEU A 118 0.60 -3.99 16.22
CA LEU A 118 -0.86 -4.15 16.24
C LEU A 118 -1.35 -4.86 17.50
N HIS A 119 -0.51 -5.73 18.08
CA HIS A 119 -0.81 -6.35 19.36
C HIS A 119 -0.82 -5.32 20.51
N LEU A 120 0.11 -4.36 20.49
CA LEU A 120 0.16 -3.27 21.49
C LEU A 120 -0.82 -2.13 21.20
N PHE A 121 -1.00 -1.80 19.91
CA PHE A 121 -1.80 -0.69 19.42
C PHE A 121 -2.74 -1.20 18.33
N PRO A 122 -3.88 -1.82 18.71
CA PRO A 122 -4.83 -2.36 17.75
C PRO A 122 -5.44 -1.24 16.89
N ASN A 123 -5.81 -1.58 15.66
CA ASN A 123 -6.57 -0.68 14.79
C ASN A 123 -8.02 -0.61 15.27
N ARG A 124 -8.34 0.43 16.04
CA ARG A 124 -9.68 0.66 16.60
C ARG A 124 -10.66 1.15 15.54
N ALA A 125 -10.17 1.80 14.49
CA ALA A 125 -11.03 2.21 13.39
C ALA A 125 -11.62 1.02 12.61
N ALA A 126 -10.92 -0.12 12.59
CA ALA A 126 -11.25 -1.25 11.74
C ALA A 126 -12.35 -2.17 12.30
N ASP A 127 -13.16 -2.71 11.40
CA ASP A 127 -13.98 -3.89 11.69
C ASP A 127 -13.12 -5.15 11.50
N ALA A 128 -12.85 -5.87 12.60
CA ALA A 128 -12.03 -7.08 12.57
C ALA A 128 -12.57 -8.12 11.56
N ALA A 129 -13.89 -8.23 11.39
CA ALA A 129 -14.52 -9.18 10.48
C ALA A 129 -14.37 -8.79 8.99
N ARG A 130 -13.98 -7.55 8.70
CA ARG A 130 -13.87 -7.00 7.33
C ARG A 130 -12.49 -6.47 7.00
N SER A 131 -11.55 -6.60 7.93
CA SER A 131 -10.18 -6.12 7.78
C SER A 131 -9.41 -6.81 6.64
N SER A 132 -9.81 -8.03 6.25
CA SER A 132 -9.25 -8.80 5.13
C SER A 132 -9.96 -8.56 3.79
N PHE A 133 -10.97 -7.69 3.73
CA PHE A 133 -11.87 -7.57 2.56
C PHE A 133 -11.11 -7.38 1.23
N LEU A 134 -10.07 -6.54 1.22
CA LEU A 134 -9.26 -6.32 0.02
C LEU A 134 -8.42 -7.53 -0.35
N ASP A 135 -7.79 -8.19 0.62
CA ASP A 135 -6.98 -9.38 0.38
C ASP A 135 -7.87 -10.53 -0.14
N ASP A 136 -9.06 -10.68 0.44
CA ASP A 136 -10.07 -11.67 0.02
C ASP A 136 -10.58 -11.37 -1.40
N ALA A 137 -10.87 -10.10 -1.71
CA ALA A 137 -11.29 -9.70 -3.05
C ALA A 137 -10.18 -9.93 -4.09
N VAL A 138 -8.93 -9.67 -3.72
CA VAL A 138 -7.77 -9.92 -4.58
C VAL A 138 -7.58 -11.41 -4.81
N ALA A 139 -7.61 -12.24 -3.76
CA ALA A 139 -7.51 -13.70 -3.86
C ALA A 139 -8.66 -14.27 -4.71
N ALA A 140 -9.89 -13.80 -4.49
CA ALA A 140 -11.05 -14.19 -5.28
C ALA A 140 -10.93 -13.76 -6.76
N SER A 141 -10.11 -12.75 -7.07
CA SER A 141 -9.89 -12.32 -8.45
C SER A 141 -8.92 -13.23 -9.22
N GLU A 142 -8.09 -14.04 -8.54
CA GLU A 142 -7.06 -14.88 -9.17
C GLU A 142 -7.64 -15.84 -10.21
N GLN A 143 -8.85 -16.34 -9.99
CA GLN A 143 -9.56 -17.21 -10.94
C GLN A 143 -9.77 -16.58 -12.33
N TYR A 144 -9.82 -15.25 -12.42
CA TYR A 144 -9.99 -14.52 -13.68
C TYR A 144 -8.68 -14.31 -14.45
N TRP A 145 -7.52 -14.49 -13.80
CA TRP A 145 -6.19 -14.30 -14.36
C TRP A 145 -5.58 -15.63 -14.80
N THR A 146 -6.24 -16.32 -15.73
CA THR A 146 -5.84 -17.64 -16.23
C THR A 146 -5.74 -17.68 -17.76
N GLY A 147 -5.03 -18.67 -18.30
CA GLY A 147 -4.84 -18.84 -19.74
C GLY A 147 -4.17 -17.62 -20.39
N ASN A 148 -4.75 -17.09 -21.46
CA ASN A 148 -4.24 -15.90 -22.16
C ASN A 148 -4.27 -14.60 -21.32
N ARG A 149 -4.90 -14.62 -20.14
CA ARG A 149 -5.00 -13.51 -19.20
C ARG A 149 -4.17 -13.73 -17.93
N SER A 150 -3.29 -14.72 -17.94
CA SER A 150 -2.43 -15.04 -16.78
C SER A 150 -1.40 -13.95 -16.49
N GLU A 151 -1.09 -13.10 -17.47
CA GLU A 151 -0.15 -11.99 -17.35
C GLU A 151 -0.90 -10.65 -17.22
N CYS A 152 -0.61 -9.89 -16.16
CA CYS A 152 -1.12 -8.53 -15.92
C CYS A 152 -0.10 -7.75 -15.06
#